data_AF-A0AAC9JLW1-F1
#
_entry.id   AF-A0AAC9JLW1-F1
#
_cell.length_a   1.000
_cell.length_b   1.000
_cell.length_c   1.000
_cell.angle_alpha   90.00
_cell.angle_beta   90.00
_cell.angle_gamma   90.00
#
_symmetry.space_group_name_H-M   'P 1'
#
loop_
_entity.id
_entity.type
_entity.pdbx_description
1 polymer ?
#
loop_
_entity_poly.entity_id
_entity_poly.type
_entity_poly.pdbx_seq_one_letter_code
_entity_poly.pdbx_strand_id
1 'polypeptide(L)'
;MSEHIIDHYANQIPILPGEYLPAYLARLRKMTCGIEPRRLMSFSGSTQMGKLHQLFPRVASCFAYRPSERERSGALLQEHLGSRYWRGFLDEKAYKEHVQQVNLKVKSKRSIFEGEELLDSLKPMKFCEHCRDDDIERYGTPMWHAAHQVTSLYVCEKHRVPLHQFSMKPDKTLLDYPVITNFVAANSASVQADPLRTWLDVASKQLLKIRTIHNRERIKDIKSDMARAFRAKETPYTMRINIEYRNAWRSYAADSLNALCPNEQCFKFFLARPSLGLTQQLKQNAPVRHPLIFLLAMKFAEDMVGGNLS
;
A
#
# COMPACT_ATOMS: atom_id res chain seq x y z
N MET A 1 15.12 -23.28 -19.57
CA MET A 1 14.54 -22.66 -18.37
C MET A 1 13.11 -23.15 -18.26
N SER A 2 12.69 -23.68 -17.10
CA SER A 2 11.28 -24.03 -16.91
C SER A 2 10.49 -22.72 -16.86
N GLU A 3 9.72 -22.44 -17.91
CA GLU A 3 8.79 -21.32 -17.98
C GLU A 3 7.74 -21.53 -16.87
N HIS A 4 7.55 -20.55 -15.98
CA HIS A 4 6.54 -20.70 -14.95
C HIS A 4 5.17 -20.73 -15.63
N ILE A 5 4.25 -21.57 -15.16
CA ILE A 5 2.90 -21.68 -15.75
C ILE A 5 2.22 -20.30 -15.92
N ILE A 6 2.49 -19.39 -14.98
CA ILE A 6 1.95 -18.04 -15.00
C ILE A 6 2.46 -17.21 -16.19
N ASP A 7 3.65 -17.47 -16.72
CA ASP A 7 4.22 -16.74 -17.87
C ASP A 7 3.42 -17.07 -19.14
N HIS A 8 3.12 -18.36 -19.35
CA HIS A 8 2.29 -18.84 -20.45
C HIS A 8 0.91 -18.16 -20.47
N TYR A 9 0.25 -18.08 -19.32
CA TYR A 9 -1.07 -17.45 -19.21
C TYR A 9 -1.01 -15.93 -19.23
N ALA A 10 0.03 -15.31 -18.67
CA ALA A 10 0.18 -13.86 -18.70
C ALA A 10 0.43 -13.33 -20.11
N ASN A 11 1.06 -14.12 -20.98
CA ASN A 11 1.23 -13.79 -22.40
C ASN A 11 -0.11 -13.83 -23.18
N GLN A 12 -1.02 -14.73 -22.82
CA GLN A 12 -2.32 -14.86 -23.48
C GLN A 12 -3.38 -13.91 -22.91
N ILE A 13 -3.33 -13.70 -21.60
CA ILE A 13 -4.26 -12.87 -20.84
C ILE A 13 -3.41 -11.79 -20.16
N PRO A 14 -3.04 -10.72 -20.89
CA PRO A 14 -2.20 -9.69 -20.33
C PRO A 14 -2.90 -8.95 -19.19
N ILE A 15 -2.07 -8.42 -18.29
CA ILE A 15 -2.52 -7.42 -17.32
C ILE A 15 -2.93 -6.16 -18.07
N LEU A 16 -4.08 -5.60 -17.70
CA LEU A 16 -4.62 -4.42 -18.36
C LEU A 16 -3.99 -3.13 -17.79
N PRO A 17 -3.89 -2.04 -18.57
CA PRO A 17 -3.27 -0.80 -18.10
C PRO A 17 -3.89 -0.29 -16.80
N GLY A 18 -3.06 -0.08 -15.76
CA GLY A 18 -3.51 0.37 -14.44
C GLY A 18 -4.27 -0.66 -13.60
N GLU A 19 -4.47 -1.88 -14.09
CA GLU A 19 -5.10 -2.97 -13.32
C GLU A 19 -4.26 -3.31 -12.09
N TYR A 20 -4.90 -3.51 -10.95
CA TYR A 20 -4.23 -3.87 -9.72
C TYR A 20 -3.74 -5.32 -9.77
N LEU A 21 -2.45 -5.54 -9.51
CA LEU A 21 -1.81 -6.84 -9.69
C LEU A 21 -2.54 -8.03 -9.00
N PRO A 22 -3.03 -7.94 -7.76
CA PRO A 22 -3.81 -9.06 -7.20
C PRO A 22 -5.12 -9.32 -7.93
N ALA A 23 -5.81 -8.27 -8.34
CA ALA A 23 -7.05 -8.42 -9.08
C ALA A 23 -6.79 -9.13 -10.41
N TYR A 24 -5.67 -8.78 -11.07
CA TYR A 24 -5.19 -9.48 -12.24
C TYR A 24 -4.92 -10.97 -11.96
N LEU A 25 -4.19 -11.31 -10.89
CA LEU A 25 -3.92 -12.71 -10.53
C LEU A 25 -5.20 -13.49 -10.23
N ALA A 26 -6.19 -12.88 -9.57
CA ALA A 26 -7.50 -13.47 -9.34
C ALA A 26 -8.30 -13.65 -10.64
N ARG A 27 -8.25 -12.66 -11.54
CA ARG A 27 -8.87 -12.74 -12.87
C ARG A 27 -8.24 -13.85 -13.70
N LEU A 28 -6.91 -13.95 -13.71
CA LEU A 28 -6.16 -14.99 -14.38
C LEU A 28 -6.55 -16.38 -13.85
N ARG A 29 -6.64 -16.54 -12.52
CA ARG A 29 -7.13 -17.79 -11.91
C ARG A 29 -8.56 -18.15 -12.38
N LYS A 30 -9.47 -17.18 -12.41
CA LYS A 30 -10.86 -17.39 -12.83
C LYS A 30 -10.96 -17.77 -14.31
N MET A 31 -10.14 -17.18 -15.17
CA MET A 31 -10.17 -17.45 -16.62
C MET A 31 -9.50 -18.77 -16.98
N THR A 32 -8.57 -19.25 -16.16
CA THR A 32 -7.80 -20.47 -16.43
C THR A 32 -8.41 -21.73 -15.79
N CYS A 33 -9.65 -21.64 -15.29
CA CYS A 33 -10.53 -22.71 -14.79
C CYS A 33 -9.87 -24.10 -14.72
N GLY A 34 -9.09 -24.38 -13.65
CA GLY A 34 -8.46 -25.69 -13.45
C GLY A 34 -7.02 -25.67 -12.97
N ILE A 35 -6.35 -24.51 -12.97
CA ILE A 35 -5.01 -24.43 -12.38
C ILE A 35 -5.12 -24.37 -10.86
N GLU A 36 -4.50 -25.36 -10.21
CA GLU A 36 -4.28 -25.35 -8.77
C GLU A 36 -3.62 -24.05 -8.33
N PRO A 37 -4.19 -23.31 -7.35
CA PRO A 37 -3.65 -22.05 -6.86
C PRO A 37 -2.15 -22.09 -6.52
N ARG A 38 -1.65 -23.22 -5.98
CA ARG A 38 -0.22 -23.43 -5.67
C ARG A 38 0.65 -23.42 -6.93
N ARG A 39 0.14 -23.97 -8.03
CA ARG A 39 0.84 -24.05 -9.31
C ARG A 39 0.92 -22.67 -9.95
N LEU A 40 -0.18 -21.91 -9.94
CA LEU A 40 -0.22 -20.52 -10.42
C LEU A 40 0.77 -19.63 -9.65
N MET A 41 0.87 -19.84 -8.33
CA MET A 41 1.74 -19.05 -7.45
C MET A 41 3.16 -19.62 -7.27
N SER A 42 3.55 -20.63 -8.04
CA SER A 42 4.85 -21.32 -7.91
C SER A 42 6.06 -20.39 -8.09
N PHE A 43 5.90 -19.29 -8.82
CA PHE A 43 6.93 -18.25 -9.01
C PHE A 43 7.31 -17.55 -7.69
N SER A 44 6.42 -17.55 -6.68
CA SER A 44 6.66 -16.85 -5.42
C SER A 44 7.63 -17.57 -4.48
N GLY A 45 7.90 -18.86 -4.73
CA GLY A 45 8.70 -19.72 -3.84
C GLY A 45 8.04 -19.97 -2.47
N SER A 46 6.79 -19.55 -2.26
CA SER A 46 6.05 -19.81 -1.02
C SER A 46 5.39 -21.19 -1.07
N THR A 47 5.62 -22.00 -0.03
CA THR A 47 4.96 -23.32 0.13
C THR A 47 3.58 -23.21 0.78
N GLN A 48 3.26 -22.07 1.40
CA GLN A 48 1.99 -21.80 2.04
C GLN A 48 1.18 -20.79 1.23
N MET A 49 -0.06 -21.15 0.91
CA MET A 49 -1.04 -20.26 0.27
C MET A 49 -1.74 -19.34 1.27
N GLY A 50 -1.74 -19.70 2.56
CA GLY A 50 -2.38 -18.92 3.62
C GLY A 50 -1.61 -17.62 3.87
N LYS A 51 -2.36 -16.51 4.02
CA LYS A 51 -1.87 -15.14 4.27
C LYS A 51 -1.16 -14.46 3.11
N LEU A 52 -1.48 -14.85 1.88
CA LEU A 52 -0.85 -14.26 0.71
C LEU A 52 -1.14 -12.75 0.58
N HIS A 53 -2.28 -12.27 1.11
CA HIS A 53 -2.59 -10.83 1.22
C HIS A 53 -1.59 -10.04 2.08
N GLN A 54 -0.99 -10.70 3.08
CA GLN A 54 0.06 -10.15 3.94
C GLN A 54 1.43 -10.14 3.25
N LEU A 55 1.60 -10.95 2.20
CA LEU A 55 2.86 -11.12 1.47
C LEU A 55 2.96 -10.19 0.25
N PHE A 56 2.01 -9.26 0.07
CA PHE A 56 1.75 -8.66 -1.24
C PHE A 56 2.97 -8.01 -1.89
N PRO A 57 3.71 -7.10 -1.23
CA PRO A 57 4.82 -6.46 -1.92
C PRO A 57 6.01 -7.41 -2.13
N ARG A 58 6.14 -8.48 -1.32
CA ARG A 58 7.15 -9.53 -1.50
C ARG A 58 6.82 -10.42 -2.71
N VAL A 59 5.59 -10.96 -2.77
CA VAL A 59 5.12 -11.80 -3.89
C VAL A 59 5.07 -10.99 -5.18
N ALA A 60 4.64 -9.72 -5.08
CA ALA A 60 4.70 -8.78 -6.18
C ALA A 60 6.11 -8.53 -6.70
N SER A 61 7.11 -8.42 -5.82
CA SER A 61 8.50 -8.26 -6.24
C SER A 61 8.97 -9.52 -6.97
N CYS A 62 8.59 -10.72 -6.50
CA CYS A 62 8.86 -11.97 -7.23
C CYS A 62 8.19 -12.01 -8.61
N PHE A 63 6.99 -11.43 -8.76
CA PHE A 63 6.29 -11.35 -10.06
C PHE A 63 6.89 -10.28 -10.97
N ALA A 64 7.17 -9.10 -10.41
CA ALA A 64 7.58 -7.92 -11.16
C ALA A 64 9.02 -8.01 -11.67
N TYR A 65 9.90 -8.76 -11.01
CA TYR A 65 11.32 -8.91 -11.37
C TYR A 65 11.64 -10.26 -12.02
N ARG A 66 10.64 -10.92 -12.62
CA ARG A 66 10.87 -12.15 -13.38
C ARG A 66 11.74 -11.88 -14.64
N PRO A 67 12.33 -12.92 -15.25
CA PRO A 67 13.21 -12.75 -16.41
C PRO A 67 12.45 -12.46 -17.72
N SER A 68 11.78 -11.32 -17.82
CA SER A 68 11.44 -10.69 -19.12
C SER A 68 11.96 -9.25 -19.17
N GLU A 69 12.17 -8.70 -20.36
CA GLU A 69 12.80 -7.38 -20.54
C GLU A 69 12.02 -6.23 -19.88
N ARG A 70 10.68 -6.33 -19.80
CA ARG A 70 9.80 -5.33 -19.16
C ARG A 70 9.92 -5.33 -17.63
N GLU A 71 10.36 -6.45 -17.04
CA GLU A 71 10.27 -6.76 -15.61
C GLU A 71 11.48 -6.23 -14.78
N ARG A 72 12.65 -6.02 -15.38
CA ARG A 72 13.85 -5.57 -14.62
C ARG A 72 13.79 -4.11 -14.14
N SER A 73 12.89 -3.29 -14.68
CA SER A 73 12.81 -1.85 -14.39
C SER A 73 11.97 -1.51 -13.14
N GLY A 74 11.16 -2.45 -12.64
CA GLY A 74 10.15 -2.18 -11.62
C GLY A 74 8.91 -1.43 -12.16
N ALA A 75 8.77 -1.29 -13.49
CA ALA A 75 7.61 -0.66 -14.13
C ALA A 75 6.29 -1.32 -13.71
N LEU A 76 6.27 -2.65 -13.59
CA LEU A 76 5.09 -3.40 -13.17
C LEU A 76 4.63 -3.01 -11.75
N LEU A 77 5.57 -2.83 -10.82
CA LEU A 77 5.25 -2.37 -9.47
C LEU A 77 4.69 -0.95 -9.47
N GLN A 78 5.16 -0.10 -10.37
CA GLN A 78 4.69 1.27 -10.51
C GLN A 78 3.27 1.33 -11.07
N GLU A 79 3.01 0.59 -12.14
CA GLU A 79 1.73 0.64 -12.86
C GLU A 79 0.62 -0.14 -12.13
N HIS A 80 0.95 -1.27 -11.50
CA HIS A 80 -0.05 -2.23 -11.02
C HIS A 80 -0.08 -2.39 -9.49
N LEU A 81 0.76 -1.67 -8.75
CA LEU A 81 0.82 -1.74 -7.27
C LEU A 81 1.04 -0.41 -6.55
N GLY A 82 1.01 0.70 -7.30
CA GLY A 82 1.20 2.01 -6.72
C GLY A 82 2.56 2.17 -6.05
N SER A 83 3.64 1.56 -6.57
CA SER A 83 4.96 1.65 -5.93
C SER A 83 5.50 3.06 -5.79
N ARG A 84 5.02 4.02 -6.59
CA ARG A 84 5.29 5.44 -6.37
C ARG A 84 4.86 5.93 -4.98
N TYR A 85 3.80 5.34 -4.43
CA TYR A 85 3.28 5.68 -3.11
C TYR A 85 4.22 5.21 -1.99
N TRP A 86 4.64 3.94 -2.00
CA TRP A 86 5.38 3.35 -0.86
C TRP A 86 6.90 3.33 -1.05
N ARG A 87 7.44 3.35 -2.28
CA ARG A 87 8.90 3.18 -2.53
C ARG A 87 9.74 4.33 -2.00
N GLY A 88 9.18 5.54 -1.93
CA GLY A 88 9.84 6.70 -1.33
C GLY A 88 10.09 6.53 0.18
N PHE A 89 9.33 5.67 0.84
CA PHE A 89 9.42 5.41 2.28
C PHE A 89 10.34 4.23 2.63
N LEU A 90 10.80 3.49 1.62
CA LEU A 90 11.72 2.36 1.80
C LEU A 90 13.18 2.82 1.80
N ASP A 91 13.98 2.15 2.61
CA ASP A 91 15.44 2.21 2.51
C ASP A 91 15.89 1.60 1.17
N GLU A 92 16.55 2.40 0.34
CA GLU A 92 16.95 1.98 -1.02
C GLU A 92 17.96 0.83 -0.98
N LYS A 93 18.86 0.83 0.02
CA LYS A 93 19.85 -0.24 0.16
C LYS A 93 19.16 -1.56 0.49
N ALA A 94 18.28 -1.58 1.50
CA ALA A 94 17.49 -2.76 1.85
C ALA A 94 16.57 -3.21 0.70
N TYR A 95 16.02 -2.27 -0.07
CA TYR A 95 15.23 -2.59 -1.26
C TYR A 95 16.07 -3.28 -2.35
N LYS A 96 17.26 -2.75 -2.68
CA LYS A 96 18.17 -3.38 -3.64
C LYS A 96 18.63 -4.75 -3.19
N GLU A 97 18.96 -4.91 -1.91
CA GLU A 97 19.29 -6.22 -1.30
C GLU A 97 18.11 -7.20 -1.43
N HIS A 98 16.88 -6.75 -1.21
CA HIS A 98 15.67 -7.56 -1.39
C HIS A 98 15.48 -8.00 -2.83
N VAL A 99 15.61 -7.09 -3.80
CA VAL A 99 15.49 -7.41 -5.23
C VAL A 99 16.57 -8.41 -5.65
N GLN A 100 17.81 -8.25 -5.19
CA GLN A 100 18.88 -9.21 -5.44
C GLN A 100 18.54 -10.60 -4.90
N GLN A 101 17.99 -10.68 -3.69
CA GLN A 101 17.59 -11.95 -3.07
C GLN A 101 16.42 -12.61 -3.82
N VAL A 102 15.44 -11.83 -4.26
CA VAL A 102 14.34 -12.29 -5.12
C VAL A 102 14.90 -12.90 -6.42
N ASN A 103 15.82 -12.21 -7.08
CA ASN A 103 16.46 -12.70 -8.31
C ASN A 103 17.25 -13.99 -8.09
N LEU A 104 17.91 -14.13 -6.93
CA LEU A 104 18.62 -15.33 -6.53
C LEU A 104 17.69 -16.44 -6.00
N LYS A 105 16.37 -16.21 -5.92
CA LYS A 105 15.38 -17.12 -5.33
C LYS A 105 15.67 -17.49 -3.87
N VAL A 106 16.31 -16.58 -3.13
CA VAL A 106 16.63 -16.73 -1.71
C VAL A 106 15.69 -15.89 -0.87
N LYS A 107 15.28 -16.41 0.30
CA LYS A 107 14.45 -15.66 1.25
C LYS A 107 15.21 -14.43 1.75
N SER A 108 14.57 -13.26 1.66
CA SER A 108 15.14 -12.03 2.20
C SER A 108 15.26 -12.09 3.73
N LYS A 109 16.40 -11.63 4.25
CA LYS A 109 16.66 -11.57 5.70
C LYS A 109 15.88 -10.43 6.39
N ARG A 110 15.41 -9.42 5.64
CA ARG A 110 14.72 -8.23 6.17
C ARG A 110 13.31 -8.11 5.60
N SER A 111 12.33 -7.81 6.44
CA SER A 111 10.99 -7.43 5.98
C SER A 111 11.00 -5.95 5.59
N ILE A 112 11.10 -5.68 4.28
CA ILE A 112 11.05 -4.30 3.75
C ILE A 112 9.61 -3.79 3.56
N PHE A 113 8.61 -4.62 3.85
CA PHE A 113 7.20 -4.32 3.61
C PHE A 113 6.32 -4.57 4.83
N GLU A 114 6.93 -4.65 6.01
CA GLU A 114 6.26 -4.96 7.26
C GLU A 114 5.00 -4.11 7.44
N GLY A 115 5.08 -2.80 7.21
CA GLY A 115 3.93 -1.89 7.35
C GLY A 115 2.73 -2.21 6.48
N GLU A 116 2.92 -2.82 5.32
CA GLU A 116 1.80 -3.19 4.43
C GLU A 116 1.01 -4.37 5.01
N GLU A 117 1.68 -5.33 5.65
CA GLU A 117 1.07 -6.42 6.41
C GLU A 117 0.38 -5.89 7.69
N LEU A 118 1.00 -4.90 8.34
CA LEU A 118 0.48 -4.33 9.59
C LEU A 118 -0.90 -3.69 9.41
N LEU A 119 -1.17 -3.13 8.22
CA LEU A 119 -2.39 -2.37 7.94
C LEU A 119 -3.33 -3.11 6.98
N ASP A 120 -3.16 -4.42 6.82
CA ASP A 120 -3.94 -5.23 5.88
C ASP A 120 -5.45 -5.13 6.15
N SER A 121 -5.85 -5.18 7.43
CA SER A 121 -7.24 -5.01 7.87
C SER A 121 -7.81 -3.59 7.66
N LEU A 122 -6.97 -2.61 7.31
CA LEU A 122 -7.35 -1.23 7.01
C LEU A 122 -7.39 -0.94 5.50
N LYS A 123 -7.28 -1.95 4.66
CA LYS A 123 -7.26 -1.82 3.20
C LYS A 123 -8.51 -2.45 2.58
N PRO A 124 -9.69 -1.82 2.74
CA PRO A 124 -10.83 -2.21 1.94
C PRO A 124 -10.46 -2.01 0.47
N MET A 125 -11.01 -2.87 -0.38
CA MET A 125 -10.86 -2.73 -1.82
C MET A 125 -11.68 -1.53 -2.27
N LYS A 126 -11.10 -0.71 -3.16
CA LYS A 126 -11.74 0.53 -3.61
C LYS A 126 -11.96 0.57 -5.11
N PHE A 127 -13.11 1.07 -5.56
CA PHE A 127 -13.37 1.29 -6.98
C PHE A 127 -14.20 2.57 -7.23
N CYS A 128 -14.24 3.01 -8.48
CA CYS A 128 -15.10 4.09 -8.95
C CYS A 128 -16.14 3.49 -9.89
N GLU A 129 -17.42 3.84 -9.73
CA GLU A 129 -18.49 3.32 -10.58
C GLU A 129 -18.30 3.75 -12.04
N HIS A 130 -17.89 5.00 -12.27
CA HIS A 130 -17.59 5.46 -13.63
C HIS A 130 -16.38 4.75 -14.24
N CYS A 131 -15.33 4.45 -13.46
CA CYS A 131 -14.23 3.62 -13.97
C CYS A 131 -14.70 2.21 -14.31
N ARG A 132 -15.58 1.62 -13.50
CA ARG A 132 -16.16 0.30 -13.77
C ARG A 132 -16.87 0.30 -15.12
N ASP A 133 -17.68 1.32 -15.38
CA ASP A 133 -18.46 1.43 -16.62
C ASP A 133 -17.54 1.68 -17.83
N ASP A 134 -16.55 2.58 -17.69
CA ASP A 134 -15.51 2.82 -18.71
C ASP A 134 -14.73 1.54 -19.05
N ASP A 135 -14.39 0.73 -18.03
CA ASP A 135 -13.66 -0.52 -18.21
C ASP A 135 -14.50 -1.58 -18.93
N ILE A 136 -15.80 -1.65 -18.62
CA ILE A 136 -16.74 -2.56 -19.31
C ILE A 136 -16.85 -2.17 -20.78
N GLU A 137 -17.02 -0.88 -21.08
CA GLU A 137 -17.09 -0.39 -22.47
C GLU A 137 -15.80 -0.68 -23.24
N ARG A 138 -14.64 -0.46 -22.61
CA ARG A 138 -13.34 -0.55 -23.30
C ARG A 138 -12.76 -1.96 -23.38
N TYR A 139 -12.91 -2.75 -22.31
CA TYR A 139 -12.24 -4.04 -22.14
C TYR A 139 -13.22 -5.21 -21.99
N GLY A 140 -14.53 -4.94 -21.96
CA GLY A 140 -15.56 -5.95 -21.72
C GLY A 140 -15.60 -6.50 -20.29
N THR A 141 -14.80 -5.94 -19.37
CA THR A 141 -14.74 -6.40 -17.98
C THR A 141 -14.28 -5.29 -17.05
N PRO A 142 -14.88 -5.14 -15.86
CA PRO A 142 -14.46 -4.11 -14.92
C PRO A 142 -13.17 -4.49 -14.19
N MET A 143 -12.37 -3.48 -13.84
CA MET A 143 -11.09 -3.70 -13.16
C MET A 143 -11.00 -3.02 -11.80
N TRP A 144 -10.28 -3.65 -10.89
CA TRP A 144 -9.76 -2.94 -9.73
C TRP A 144 -8.52 -2.16 -10.17
N HIS A 145 -8.60 -0.83 -10.13
CA HIS A 145 -7.47 0.02 -10.50
C HIS A 145 -6.44 0.10 -9.37
N ALA A 146 -5.15 0.00 -9.70
CA ALA A 146 -4.06 0.11 -8.73
C ALA A 146 -4.04 1.47 -8.02
N ALA A 147 -4.37 2.53 -8.74
CA ALA A 147 -4.46 3.88 -8.19
C ALA A 147 -5.53 3.99 -7.08
N HIS A 148 -6.65 3.27 -7.21
CA HIS A 148 -7.70 3.26 -6.19
C HIS A 148 -7.26 2.49 -4.93
N GLN A 149 -6.28 1.58 -5.01
CA GLN A 149 -5.86 0.75 -3.87
C GLN A 149 -4.83 1.43 -2.97
N VAL A 150 -4.39 2.65 -3.27
CA VAL A 150 -3.54 3.42 -2.36
C VAL A 150 -4.32 3.69 -1.08
N THR A 151 -3.80 3.25 0.07
CA THR A 151 -4.54 3.18 1.35
C THR A 151 -5.24 4.50 1.73
N SER A 152 -4.58 5.62 1.46
CA SER A 152 -4.98 6.99 1.84
C SER A 152 -5.65 7.81 0.72
N LEU A 153 -5.95 7.19 -0.44
CA LEU A 153 -6.76 7.83 -1.48
C LEU A 153 -8.23 7.42 -1.34
N TYR A 154 -9.14 8.39 -1.33
CA TYR A 154 -10.58 8.16 -1.20
C TYR A 154 -11.38 8.78 -2.33
N VAL A 155 -10.77 9.58 -3.21
CA VAL A 155 -11.42 10.19 -4.37
C VAL A 155 -10.74 9.75 -5.65
N CYS A 156 -11.53 9.29 -6.63
CA CYS A 156 -11.05 8.95 -7.96
C CYS A 156 -10.38 10.17 -8.63
N GLU A 157 -9.15 10.04 -9.10
CA GLU A 157 -8.45 11.15 -9.77
C GLU A 157 -9.05 11.48 -11.15
N LYS A 158 -9.54 10.46 -11.86
CA LYS A 158 -10.15 10.63 -13.19
C LYS A 158 -11.51 11.30 -13.11
N HIS A 159 -12.45 10.72 -12.35
CA HIS A 159 -13.84 11.18 -12.31
C HIS A 159 -14.17 12.13 -11.16
N ARG A 160 -13.24 12.37 -10.23
CA ARG A 160 -13.39 13.31 -9.10
C ARG A 160 -14.56 13.00 -8.15
N VAL A 161 -15.00 11.75 -8.14
CA VAL A 161 -16.03 11.25 -7.21
C VAL A 161 -15.41 10.41 -6.08
N PRO A 162 -16.07 10.31 -4.91
CA PRO A 162 -15.64 9.40 -3.86
C PRO A 162 -15.59 7.95 -4.35
N LEU A 163 -14.58 7.22 -3.91
CA LEU A 163 -14.45 5.80 -4.19
C LEU A 163 -15.45 5.01 -3.34
N HIS A 164 -15.89 3.87 -3.87
CA HIS A 164 -16.67 2.88 -3.16
C HIS A 164 -15.73 1.88 -2.49
N GLN A 165 -16.01 1.52 -1.25
CA GLN A 165 -15.28 0.53 -0.47
C GLN A 165 -16.02 -0.79 -0.39
N PHE A 166 -15.28 -1.88 -0.60
CA PHE A 166 -15.75 -3.25 -0.46
C PHE A 166 -14.80 -4.02 0.47
N SER A 167 -15.35 -4.66 1.49
CA SER A 167 -14.60 -5.47 2.44
C SER A 167 -14.67 -6.94 2.04
N MET A 168 -13.52 -7.58 1.84
CA MET A 168 -13.45 -9.02 1.64
C MET A 168 -13.77 -9.76 2.94
N LYS A 169 -14.35 -10.96 2.82
CA LYS A 169 -14.53 -11.83 3.98
C LYS A 169 -13.17 -12.32 4.51
N PRO A 170 -13.01 -12.54 5.83
CA PRO A 170 -11.72 -12.91 6.43
C PRO A 170 -11.10 -14.21 5.91
N ASP A 171 -11.91 -15.14 5.40
CA ASP A 171 -11.47 -16.42 4.84
C ASP A 171 -10.91 -16.30 3.41
N LYS A 172 -11.02 -15.13 2.78
CA LYS A 172 -10.63 -14.91 1.39
C LYS A 172 -9.16 -14.54 1.24
N THR A 173 -8.58 -14.96 0.12
CA THR A 173 -7.20 -14.67 -0.26
C THR A 173 -7.16 -13.68 -1.42
N LEU A 174 -5.95 -13.26 -1.81
CA LEU A 174 -5.74 -12.43 -2.99
C LEU A 174 -6.27 -13.05 -4.29
N LEU A 175 -6.29 -14.38 -4.37
CA LEU A 175 -6.79 -15.10 -5.53
C LEU A 175 -8.32 -15.17 -5.55
N ASP A 176 -8.97 -14.61 -4.54
CA ASP A 176 -10.42 -14.53 -4.38
C ASP A 176 -10.93 -13.10 -4.54
N TYR A 177 -10.11 -12.17 -5.06
CA TYR A 177 -10.55 -10.81 -5.39
C TYR A 177 -11.81 -10.90 -6.26
N PRO A 178 -12.93 -10.28 -5.85
CA PRO A 178 -14.18 -10.38 -6.59
C PRO A 178 -14.09 -9.62 -7.91
N VAL A 179 -14.90 -9.99 -8.89
CA VAL A 179 -15.15 -9.11 -10.05
C VAL A 179 -16.11 -8.01 -9.59
N ILE A 180 -15.97 -6.78 -10.06
CA ILE A 180 -16.86 -5.66 -9.68
C ILE A 180 -18.21 -5.82 -10.39
N THR A 181 -19.02 -6.77 -9.94
CA THR A 181 -20.37 -7.01 -10.44
C THR A 181 -21.38 -6.06 -9.79
N ASN A 182 -22.62 -6.05 -10.28
CA ASN A 182 -23.72 -5.31 -9.63
C ASN A 182 -23.92 -5.73 -8.16
N PHE A 183 -23.65 -6.99 -7.82
CA PHE A 183 -23.67 -7.44 -6.42
C PHE A 183 -22.59 -6.77 -5.58
N VAL A 184 -21.34 -6.71 -6.07
CA VAL A 184 -20.25 -6.05 -5.37
C VAL A 184 -20.54 -4.56 -5.23
N ALA A 185 -21.06 -3.92 -6.28
CA ALA A 185 -21.42 -2.51 -6.24
C ALA A 185 -22.54 -2.24 -5.21
N ALA A 186 -23.61 -3.04 -5.21
CA ALA A 186 -24.71 -2.93 -4.25
C ALA A 186 -24.29 -3.18 -2.79
N ASN A 187 -23.22 -3.96 -2.56
CA ASN A 187 -22.67 -4.25 -1.23
C ASN A 187 -21.44 -3.40 -0.90
N SER A 188 -21.20 -2.33 -1.67
CA SER A 188 -20.14 -1.37 -1.41
C SER A 188 -20.69 -0.10 -0.80
N ALA A 189 -19.89 0.60 -0.01
CA ALA A 189 -20.25 1.89 0.55
C ALA A 189 -19.39 3.00 -0.05
N SER A 190 -20.01 4.09 -0.49
CA SER A 190 -19.27 5.28 -0.91
C SER A 190 -18.53 5.86 0.29
N VAL A 191 -17.25 6.17 0.11
CA VAL A 191 -16.43 6.78 1.16
C VAL A 191 -16.96 8.18 1.45
N GLN A 192 -17.33 8.40 2.70
CA GLN A 192 -17.75 9.71 3.14
C GLN A 192 -16.55 10.66 3.18
N ALA A 193 -16.75 11.87 2.67
CA ALA A 193 -15.75 12.91 2.78
C ALA A 193 -15.71 13.42 4.22
N ASP A 194 -14.51 13.52 4.77
CA ASP A 194 -14.25 14.19 6.05
C ASP A 194 -12.92 14.98 5.93
N PRO A 195 -12.64 15.91 6.87
CA PRO A 195 -11.44 16.74 6.80
C PRO A 195 -10.13 15.93 6.73
N LEU A 196 -10.04 14.81 7.46
CA LEU A 196 -8.85 13.97 7.48
C LEU A 196 -8.68 13.23 6.16
N ARG A 197 -9.73 12.61 5.63
CA ARG A 197 -9.70 11.94 4.32
C ARG A 197 -9.38 12.90 3.19
N THR A 198 -9.96 14.11 3.22
CA THR A 198 -9.69 15.17 2.24
C THR A 198 -8.22 15.57 2.27
N TRP A 199 -7.66 15.77 3.46
CA TRP A 199 -6.25 16.10 3.63
C TRP A 199 -5.35 14.95 3.13
N LEU A 200 -5.67 13.70 3.49
CA LEU A 200 -4.94 12.50 3.07
C LEU A 200 -4.96 12.33 1.54
N ASP A 201 -6.10 12.56 0.90
CA ASP A 201 -6.24 12.52 -0.56
C ASP A 201 -5.29 13.52 -1.24
N VAL A 202 -5.26 14.77 -0.75
CA VAL A 202 -4.39 15.82 -1.28
C VAL A 202 -2.91 15.45 -1.09
N ALA A 203 -2.53 15.09 0.13
CA ALA A 203 -1.16 14.73 0.46
C ALA A 203 -0.67 13.52 -0.38
N SER A 204 -1.50 12.49 -0.52
CA SER A 204 -1.17 11.29 -1.29
C SER A 204 -1.08 11.54 -2.79
N LYS A 205 -1.96 12.39 -3.35
CA LYS A 205 -1.86 12.82 -4.75
C LYS A 205 -0.57 13.58 -5.01
N GLN A 206 -0.12 14.41 -4.07
CA GLN A 206 1.18 15.08 -4.20
C GLN A 206 2.33 14.06 -4.18
N LEU A 207 2.32 13.11 -3.24
CA LEU A 207 3.34 12.06 -3.15
C LEU A 207 3.45 11.24 -4.44
N LEU A 208 2.32 10.89 -5.06
CA LEU A 208 2.27 10.11 -6.30
C LEU A 208 2.83 10.84 -7.53
N LYS A 209 2.85 12.17 -7.51
CA LYS A 209 3.40 13.03 -8.58
C LYS A 209 4.91 13.20 -8.49
N ILE A 210 5.49 12.98 -7.31
CA ILE A 210 6.92 13.20 -7.05
C ILE A 210 7.72 11.94 -7.41
N ARG A 211 8.87 12.13 -8.07
CA ARG A 211 9.78 10.99 -8.33
C ARG A 211 10.34 10.45 -7.02
N THR A 212 10.54 9.14 -6.94
CA THR A 212 10.97 8.43 -5.72
C THR A 212 12.18 9.04 -5.01
N ILE A 213 13.19 9.50 -5.75
CA ILE A 213 14.41 10.10 -5.18
C ILE A 213 14.10 11.39 -4.43
N HIS A 214 13.36 12.31 -5.05
CA HIS A 214 12.94 13.57 -4.44
C HIS A 214 11.96 13.34 -3.29
N ASN A 215 11.14 12.28 -3.34
CA ASN A 215 10.26 11.94 -2.22
C ASN A 215 11.08 11.58 -0.95
N ARG A 216 12.22 10.89 -1.10
CA ARG A 216 13.09 10.56 0.04
C ARG A 216 13.75 11.78 0.66
N GLU A 217 14.19 12.72 -0.16
CA GLU A 217 14.75 14.00 0.29
C GLU A 217 13.68 14.78 1.05
N ARG A 218 12.50 14.95 0.43
CA ARG A 218 11.35 15.60 1.06
C ARG A 218 10.94 14.96 2.39
N ILE A 219 10.97 13.62 2.50
CA ILE A 219 10.69 12.93 3.78
C ILE A 219 11.70 13.36 4.86
N LYS A 220 12.99 13.53 4.54
CA LYS A 220 14.00 13.98 5.53
C LYS A 220 13.73 15.42 5.98
N ASP A 221 13.32 16.28 5.06
CA ASP A 221 12.99 17.68 5.35
C ASP A 221 11.76 17.75 6.26
N ILE A 222 10.67 17.07 5.89
CA ILE A 222 9.46 16.97 6.70
C ILE A 222 9.75 16.40 8.09
N LYS A 223 10.61 15.37 8.19
CA LYS A 223 11.05 14.83 9.49
C LYS A 223 11.76 15.88 10.34
N SER A 224 12.60 16.71 9.73
CA SER A 224 13.30 17.80 10.41
C SER A 224 12.32 18.85 10.90
N ASP A 225 11.33 19.19 10.09
CA ASP A 225 10.30 20.17 10.42
C ASP A 225 9.39 19.68 11.54
N MET A 226 8.93 18.43 11.47
CA MET A 226 8.20 17.80 12.58
C MET A 226 9.06 17.73 13.86
N ALA A 227 10.35 17.39 13.75
CA ALA A 227 11.24 17.36 14.92
C ALA A 227 11.37 18.75 15.55
N ARG A 228 11.48 19.81 14.74
CA ARG A 228 11.52 21.20 15.20
C ARG A 228 10.20 21.61 15.87
N ALA A 229 9.07 21.28 15.25
CA ALA A 229 7.72 21.52 15.79
C ALA A 229 7.56 20.95 17.20
N PHE A 230 7.99 19.71 17.41
CA PHE A 230 7.91 19.05 18.72
C PHE A 230 9.08 19.35 19.66
N ARG A 231 10.01 20.23 19.27
CA ARG A 231 11.27 20.53 19.99
C ARG A 231 12.04 19.24 20.34
N ALA A 232 11.98 18.27 19.44
CA ALA A 232 12.60 16.96 19.62
C ALA A 232 14.12 17.06 19.42
N LYS A 233 14.86 16.22 20.15
CA LYS A 233 16.33 16.15 20.07
C LYS A 233 16.75 14.74 19.69
N GLU A 234 17.39 14.60 18.54
CA GLU A 234 17.97 13.33 18.11
C GLU A 234 19.33 13.12 18.79
N THR A 235 19.53 11.93 19.34
CA THR A 235 20.83 11.41 19.79
C THR A 235 21.19 10.20 18.91
N PRO A 236 22.44 9.69 18.96
CA PRO A 236 22.82 8.51 18.18
C PRO A 236 21.88 7.31 18.38
N TYR A 237 21.33 7.17 19.59
CA TYR A 237 20.53 6.01 19.98
C TYR A 237 19.01 6.29 19.94
N THR A 238 18.57 7.51 20.24
CA THR A 238 17.16 7.79 20.56
C THR A 238 16.71 9.17 20.09
N MET A 239 15.41 9.32 19.82
CA MET A 239 14.76 10.61 19.60
C MET A 239 14.05 11.01 20.90
N ARG A 240 14.51 12.08 21.55
CA ARG A 240 13.92 12.62 22.77
C ARG A 240 12.84 13.63 22.43
N ILE A 241 11.65 13.44 22.99
CA ILE A 241 10.47 14.30 22.80
C ILE A 241 9.68 14.36 24.12
N ASN A 242 8.97 15.47 24.37
CA ASN A 242 8.07 15.60 25.50
C ASN A 242 7.08 14.41 25.52
N ILE A 243 6.84 13.84 26.71
CA ILE A 243 5.92 12.73 26.91
C ILE A 243 4.48 13.08 26.52
N GLU A 244 4.07 14.34 26.66
CA GLU A 244 2.75 14.83 26.29
C GLU A 244 2.48 14.61 24.79
N TYR A 245 3.42 14.98 23.91
CA TYR A 245 3.30 14.73 22.47
C TYR A 245 3.24 13.23 22.13
N ARG A 246 3.95 12.38 22.89
CA ARG A 246 3.88 10.93 22.68
C ARG A 246 2.51 10.36 23.03
N ASN A 247 1.89 10.85 24.09
CA ASN A 247 0.57 10.42 24.52
C ASN A 247 -0.54 10.99 23.61
N ALA A 248 -0.42 12.27 23.23
CA ALA A 248 -1.30 12.90 22.26
C ALA A 248 -1.26 12.19 20.90
N TRP A 249 -0.06 11.84 20.41
CA TRP A 249 0.09 11.05 19.19
C TRP A 249 -0.63 9.71 19.24
N ARG A 250 -0.52 8.98 20.36
CA ARG A 250 -1.18 7.68 20.50
C ARG A 250 -2.69 7.80 20.38
N SER A 251 -3.27 8.81 21.02
CA SER A 251 -4.71 9.08 20.96
C SER A 251 -5.11 9.51 19.56
N TYR A 252 -4.43 10.52 19.00
CA TYR A 252 -4.67 11.03 17.65
C TYR A 252 -4.60 9.92 16.58
N ALA A 253 -3.56 9.09 16.63
CA ALA A 253 -3.40 7.99 15.68
C ALA A 253 -4.54 6.98 15.83
N ALA A 254 -4.87 6.56 17.07
CA ALA A 254 -5.96 5.63 17.33
C ALA A 254 -7.31 6.16 16.80
N ASP A 255 -7.65 7.41 17.09
CA ASP A 255 -8.89 8.06 16.66
C ASP A 255 -8.95 8.19 15.15
N SER A 256 -7.84 8.65 14.53
CA SER A 256 -7.72 8.76 13.08
C SER A 256 -7.93 7.41 12.40
N LEU A 257 -7.30 6.35 12.90
CA LEU A 257 -7.40 5.02 12.31
C LEU A 257 -8.79 4.42 12.50
N ASN A 258 -9.43 4.67 13.64
CA ASN A 258 -10.82 4.28 13.88
C ASN A 258 -11.77 4.97 12.90
N ALA A 259 -11.56 6.26 12.63
CA ALA A 259 -12.33 7.01 11.63
C ALA A 259 -12.08 6.49 10.21
N LEU A 260 -10.85 6.08 9.88
CA LEU A 260 -10.50 5.58 8.57
C LEU A 260 -11.05 4.19 8.28
N CYS A 261 -11.03 3.29 9.28
CA CYS A 261 -11.66 1.97 9.22
C CYS A 261 -11.92 1.44 10.65
N PRO A 262 -13.19 1.34 11.08
CA PRO A 262 -13.54 0.92 12.43
C PRO A 262 -13.29 -0.58 12.59
N ASN A 263 -12.12 -0.95 13.08
CA ASN A 263 -11.74 -2.33 13.39
C ASN A 263 -10.98 -2.39 14.72
N GLU A 264 -11.58 -3.03 15.72
CA GLU A 264 -11.05 -3.13 17.09
C GLU A 264 -9.69 -3.84 17.16
N GLN A 265 -9.38 -4.74 16.22
CA GLN A 265 -8.09 -5.42 16.16
C GLN A 265 -6.97 -4.47 15.72
N CYS A 266 -7.26 -3.52 14.83
CA CYS A 266 -6.30 -2.49 14.43
C CYS A 266 -5.88 -1.68 15.66
N PHE A 267 -6.83 -1.24 16.48
CA PHE A 267 -6.57 -0.46 17.70
C PHE A 267 -5.57 -1.15 18.66
N LYS A 268 -5.84 -2.41 19.04
CA LYS A 268 -4.96 -3.18 19.94
C LYS A 268 -3.56 -3.36 19.34
N PHE A 269 -3.51 -3.56 18.03
CA PHE A 269 -2.28 -3.71 17.29
C PHE A 269 -1.43 -2.42 17.28
N PHE A 270 -2.06 -1.25 17.13
CA PHE A 270 -1.37 0.04 17.09
C PHE A 270 -0.71 0.41 18.41
N LEU A 271 -1.42 0.20 19.53
CA LEU A 271 -0.91 0.55 20.85
C LEU A 271 0.31 -0.29 21.27
N ALA A 272 0.45 -1.50 20.73
CA ALA A 272 1.50 -2.43 21.10
C ALA A 272 2.84 -2.23 20.36
N ARG A 273 2.93 -1.33 19.36
CA ARG A 273 4.09 -1.27 18.45
C ARG A 273 4.92 0.02 18.53
N PRO A 274 6.14 -0.04 19.10
CA PRO A 274 7.06 1.11 19.14
C PRO A 274 7.44 1.65 17.75
N SER A 275 7.46 0.82 16.71
CA SER A 275 7.82 1.20 15.34
C SER A 275 6.80 2.11 14.65
N LEU A 276 5.62 2.29 15.24
CA LEU A 276 4.58 3.22 14.80
C LEU A 276 4.51 4.46 15.71
N GLY A 277 5.39 4.55 16.71
CA GLY A 277 5.47 5.69 17.61
C GLY A 277 6.00 6.94 16.92
N LEU A 278 5.63 8.11 17.47
CA LEU A 278 6.03 9.41 16.96
C LEU A 278 7.55 9.54 16.80
N THR A 279 8.32 9.09 17.79
CA THR A 279 9.80 9.13 17.76
C THR A 279 10.40 8.42 16.55
N GLN A 280 9.81 7.31 16.11
CA GLN A 280 10.24 6.58 14.92
C GLN A 280 9.93 7.38 13.64
N GLN A 281 8.83 8.12 13.61
CA GLN A 281 8.46 8.96 12.46
C GLN A 281 9.38 10.17 12.33
N LEU A 282 9.90 10.70 13.43
CA LEU A 282 10.77 11.88 13.45
C LEU A 282 12.25 11.56 13.16
N LYS A 283 12.74 10.38 13.56
CA LYS A 283 14.18 10.04 13.51
C LYS A 283 14.69 9.96 12.07
N GLN A 284 15.76 10.69 11.75
CA GLN A 284 16.22 10.90 10.37
C GLN A 284 16.55 9.59 9.66
N ASN A 285 17.42 8.79 10.27
CA ASN A 285 17.89 7.52 9.69
C ASN A 285 16.95 6.34 9.94
N ALA A 286 15.78 6.57 10.54
CA ALA A 286 14.85 5.52 10.88
C ALA A 286 13.88 5.26 9.71
N PRO A 287 13.64 3.99 9.32
CA PRO A 287 12.73 3.70 8.22
C PRO A 287 11.30 4.06 8.60
N VAL A 288 10.59 4.68 7.66
CA VAL A 288 9.14 4.85 7.75
C VAL A 288 8.50 3.52 7.41
N ARG A 289 7.74 2.96 8.36
CA ARG A 289 7.17 1.62 8.19
C ARG A 289 6.01 1.58 7.22
N HIS A 290 5.18 2.63 7.18
CA HIS A 290 4.07 2.72 6.24
C HIS A 290 3.73 4.18 5.92
N PRO A 291 3.46 4.53 4.64
CA PRO A 291 3.16 5.92 4.24
C PRO A 291 1.98 6.55 4.98
N LEU A 292 0.87 5.82 5.19
CA LEU A 292 -0.28 6.33 5.97
C LEU A 292 0.11 6.82 7.36
N ILE A 293 1.00 6.10 8.07
CA ILE A 293 1.37 6.47 9.44
C ILE A 293 2.22 7.73 9.45
N PHE A 294 3.08 7.87 8.45
CA PHE A 294 3.84 9.10 8.27
C PHE A 294 2.95 10.28 7.92
N LEU A 295 1.98 10.09 7.03
CA LEU A 295 0.98 11.12 6.69
C LEU A 295 0.16 11.53 7.91
N LEU A 296 -0.26 10.59 8.76
CA LEU A 296 -0.94 10.91 10.01
C LEU A 296 -0.02 11.68 10.97
N ALA A 297 1.27 11.34 11.05
CA ALA A 297 2.23 12.08 11.87
C ALA A 297 2.47 13.51 11.37
N MET A 298 2.49 13.70 10.05
CA MET A 298 2.53 15.03 9.44
C MET A 298 1.29 15.83 9.82
N LYS A 299 0.09 15.27 9.61
CA LYS A 299 -1.15 15.96 9.94
C LYS A 299 -1.24 16.31 11.42
N PHE A 300 -0.85 15.38 12.29
CA PHE A 300 -0.76 15.61 13.72
C PHE A 300 0.17 16.79 14.07
N ALA A 301 1.34 16.87 13.42
CA ALA A 301 2.26 17.98 13.64
C ALA A 301 1.68 19.32 13.16
N GLU A 302 0.98 19.34 12.02
CA GLU A 302 0.28 20.54 11.54
C GLU A 302 -0.78 21.02 12.54
N ASP A 303 -1.58 20.09 13.06
CA ASP A 303 -2.65 20.38 14.02
C ASP A 303 -2.10 20.90 15.36
N MET A 304 -0.95 20.38 15.80
CA MET A 304 -0.31 20.82 17.04
C MET A 304 0.41 22.18 16.92
N VAL A 305 0.84 22.57 15.72
CA VAL A 305 1.56 23.83 15.46
C VAL A 305 0.62 24.95 14.98
N GLY A 306 -0.56 24.62 14.46
CA GLY A 306 -1.53 25.58 13.95
C GLY A 306 -1.23 26.09 12.53
N GLY A 307 -0.58 25.28 11.69
CA GLY A 307 -0.22 25.65 10.31
C GLY A 307 0.40 24.49 9.52
N ASN A 308 0.55 24.66 8.21
CA ASN A 308 1.17 23.65 7.34
C ASN A 308 2.67 23.51 7.65
N LEU A 309 3.18 22.28 7.62
CA LEU A 309 4.63 22.04 7.58
C LEU A 309 5.17 22.50 6.22
N SER A 310 6.34 23.15 6.23
CA SER A 310 7.02 23.66 5.04
C SER A 310 7.45 22.58 4.04
#